data_AF-A0A9K3JRM0-F1
#
_entry.id   AF-A0A9K3JRM0-F1
#
_cell.length_a   1.000
_cell.length_b   1.000
_cell.length_c   1.000
_cell.angle_alpha   90.00
_cell.angle_beta   90.00
_cell.angle_gamma   90.00
#
_symmetry.space_group_name_H-M   'P 1'
#
loop_
_entity.id
_entity.type
_entity.pdbx_description
1 polymer ?
#
loop_
_entity_poly.entity_id
_entity_poly.type
_entity_poly.pdbx_seq_one_letter_code
_entity_poly.pdbx_strand_id
1 'polypeptide(L)'
;MRSGILDGVSRAKEAYGDLKIMVTGHSMGGAMAAFCGLDLALIYRSKNIQFTTFGMPRIGNAAFASYYSQAVPNTFRVTHGHDLVPHLPSYYHHFPQKKYHHFPTEVILLDF
;
A
#
# COMPACT_ATOMS: atom_id res chain seq x y z
N MET A 1 -9.73 0.65 -14.63
CA MET A 1 -9.55 -0.04 -13.33
C MET A 1 -9.76 0.92 -12.16
N ARG A 2 -8.98 2.02 -12.06
CA ARG A 2 -9.13 3.03 -10.99
C ARG A 2 -10.55 3.57 -10.86
N SER A 3 -11.14 4.11 -11.93
CA SER A 3 -12.53 4.61 -11.93
C SER A 3 -13.52 3.57 -11.43
N GLY A 4 -13.47 2.35 -11.97
CA GLY A 4 -14.36 1.28 -11.54
C GLY A 4 -14.28 0.93 -10.05
N ILE A 5 -13.10 1.05 -9.42
CA ILE A 5 -12.95 0.86 -7.97
C ILE A 5 -13.62 2.02 -7.22
N LEU A 6 -13.36 3.26 -7.62
CA LEU A 6 -13.94 4.46 -6.99
C LEU A 6 -15.47 4.45 -7.11
N ASP A 7 -15.99 4.14 -8.30
CA ASP A 7 -17.43 4.02 -8.56
C ASP A 7 -18.06 2.90 -7.72
N GLY A 8 -17.39 1.74 -7.62
CA GLY A 8 -17.83 0.62 -6.79
C GLY A 8 -17.90 0.99 -5.30
N VAL A 9 -16.89 1.71 -4.80
CA VAL A 9 -16.86 2.20 -3.41
C VAL A 9 -17.96 3.23 -3.17
N SER A 10 -18.21 4.16 -4.11
CA SER A 10 -19.31 5.13 -4.00
C SER A 10 -20.65 4.43 -3.88
N ARG A 11 -20.92 3.46 -4.75
CA ARG A 11 -22.16 2.68 -4.74
C ARG A 11 -22.34 1.89 -3.44
N ALA A 12 -21.27 1.29 -2.92
CA ALA A 12 -21.32 0.59 -1.64
C ALA A 12 -21.62 1.55 -0.48
N LYS A 13 -21.04 2.75 -0.51
CA LYS A 13 -21.28 3.78 0.51
C LYS A 13 -22.72 4.32 0.46
N GLU A 14 -23.29 4.47 -0.73
CA GLU A 14 -24.70 4.84 -0.92
C GLU A 14 -25.66 3.76 -0.40
N ALA A 15 -25.34 2.49 -0.65
CA ALA A 15 -26.19 1.37 -0.26
C ALA A 15 -26.13 1.03 1.25
N TYR A 16 -24.95 1.19 1.88
CA TYR A 16 -24.70 0.66 3.22
C TYR A 16 -24.18 1.71 4.22
N GLY A 17 -23.99 2.97 3.81
CA GLY A 17 -23.51 4.05 4.67
C GLY A 17 -21.98 4.05 4.86
N ASP A 18 -21.51 4.54 6.01
CA ASP A 18 -20.07 4.62 6.29
C ASP A 18 -19.51 3.24 6.64
N LEU A 19 -18.79 2.65 5.67
CA LEU A 19 -18.21 1.32 5.79
C LEU A 19 -16.73 1.38 6.17
N LYS A 20 -16.28 0.40 6.97
CA LYS A 20 -14.85 0.12 7.09
C LYS A 20 -14.37 -0.57 5.82
N ILE A 21 -13.41 0.05 5.13
CA ILE A 21 -12.84 -0.48 3.90
C ILE A 21 -11.52 -1.16 4.23
N MET A 22 -11.35 -2.40 3.75
CA MET A 22 -10.06 -3.08 3.78
C MET A 22 -9.53 -3.21 2.36
N VAL A 23 -8.30 -2.75 2.14
CA VAL A 23 -7.61 -2.88 0.85
C VAL A 23 -6.43 -3.82 1.04
N THR A 24 -6.37 -4.84 0.20
CA THR A 24 -5.34 -5.87 0.26
C THR A 24 -4.84 -6.25 -1.13
N GLY A 25 -3.66 -6.87 -1.16
CA GLY A 25 -3.06 -7.36 -2.39
C GLY A 25 -1.76 -8.11 -2.11
N HIS A 26 -1.44 -9.06 -2.99
CA HIS A 26 -0.23 -9.86 -2.94
C HIS A 26 0.72 -9.50 -4.09
N SER A 27 2.03 -9.49 -3.85
CA SER A 27 3.06 -9.22 -4.86
C SER A 27 2.80 -7.88 -5.58
N MET A 28 2.73 -7.85 -6.91
CA MET A 28 2.33 -6.67 -7.70
C MET A 28 0.96 -6.12 -7.27
N GLY A 29 0.03 -6.98 -6.87
CA GLY A 29 -1.25 -6.57 -6.32
C GLY A 29 -1.11 -5.78 -5.02
N GLY A 30 -0.09 -6.05 -4.21
CA GLY A 30 0.21 -5.26 -3.01
C GLY A 30 0.68 -3.84 -3.34
N ALA A 31 1.47 -3.69 -4.41
CA ALA A 31 1.84 -2.37 -4.94
C ALA A 31 0.61 -1.58 -5.44
N MET A 32 -0.28 -2.25 -6.18
CA MET A 32 -1.53 -1.64 -6.66
C MET A 32 -2.49 -1.29 -5.51
N ALA A 33 -2.58 -2.15 -4.50
CA ALA A 33 -3.37 -1.94 -3.29
C ALA A 33 -2.91 -0.67 -2.55
N ALA A 34 -1.61 -0.43 -2.47
CA ALA A 34 -1.07 0.79 -1.88
C ALA A 34 -1.54 2.05 -2.65
N PHE A 35 -1.42 2.08 -3.98
CA PHE A 35 -1.91 3.21 -4.79
C PHE A 35 -3.42 3.41 -4.67
N CYS A 36 -4.20 2.33 -4.74
CA CYS A 36 -5.64 2.36 -4.53
C CYS A 36 -5.99 2.94 -3.16
N GLY A 37 -5.22 2.58 -2.13
CA GLY A 37 -5.41 3.11 -0.80
C GLY A 37 -5.16 4.59 -0.66
N LEU A 38 -4.11 5.08 -1.32
CA LEU A 38 -3.82 6.50 -1.37
C LEU A 38 -4.94 7.27 -2.08
N ASP A 39 -5.46 6.74 -3.20
CA ASP A 39 -6.60 7.32 -3.90
C ASP A 39 -7.83 7.41 -3.00
N LEU A 40 -8.17 6.34 -2.29
CA LEU A 40 -9.33 6.31 -1.39
C LEU A 40 -9.16 7.26 -0.19
N ALA A 41 -7.95 7.33 0.38
CA ALA A 41 -7.64 8.25 1.48
C ALA A 41 -7.73 9.72 1.05
N LEU A 42 -7.24 10.07 -0.14
CA LEU A 42 -7.19 11.46 -0.61
C LEU A 42 -8.50 11.95 -1.21
N ILE A 43 -9.17 11.12 -2.04
CA ILE A 43 -10.40 11.52 -2.75
C ILE A 43 -11.59 11.48 -1.81
N TYR A 44 -11.77 10.37 -1.09
CA TYR A 44 -12.96 10.17 -0.26
C TYR A 44 -12.76 10.61 1.18
N ARG A 45 -11.55 11.06 1.55
CA ARG A 45 -11.16 11.46 2.92
C ARG A 45 -11.61 10.45 3.98
N SER A 46 -11.67 9.18 3.59
CA SER A 46 -12.19 8.11 4.43
C SER A 46 -11.16 7.78 5.49
N LYS A 47 -11.54 7.94 6.76
CA LYS A 47 -10.69 7.64 7.91
C LYS A 47 -10.75 6.17 8.32
N ASN A 48 -11.75 5.43 7.82
CA ASN A 48 -12.03 4.04 8.16
C ASN A 48 -11.43 3.05 7.14
N ILE A 49 -10.22 3.31 6.66
CA ILE A 49 -9.54 2.40 5.72
C ILE A 49 -8.36 1.71 6.41
N GLN A 50 -8.28 0.40 6.25
CA GLN A 50 -7.17 -0.43 6.68
C GLN A 50 -6.50 -1.06 5.46
N PHE A 51 -5.17 -1.03 5.45
CA PHE A 51 -4.38 -1.57 4.35
C PHE A 51 -3.52 -2.71 4.85
N THR A 52 -3.57 -3.84 4.15
CA THR A 52 -2.74 -5.00 4.48
C THR A 52 -2.28 -5.66 3.20
N THR A 53 -0.99 -5.57 2.91
CA THR A 53 -0.38 -6.14 1.71
C THR A 53 0.53 -7.30 2.04
N PHE A 54 0.77 -8.18 1.08
CA PHE A 54 1.58 -9.39 1.25
C PHE A 54 2.67 -9.42 0.18
N GLY A 55 3.94 -9.49 0.58
CA GLY A 55 5.06 -9.58 -0.36
C GLY A 55 5.16 -8.39 -1.32
N MET A 56 4.73 -7.18 -0.92
CA MET A 56 4.68 -6.04 -1.84
C MET A 56 6.08 -5.49 -2.15
N PRO A 57 6.39 -5.15 -3.41
CA PRO A 57 7.62 -4.46 -3.76
C PRO A 57 7.54 -2.97 -3.34
N ARG A 58 8.69 -2.30 -3.37
CA ARG A 58 8.78 -0.84 -3.20
C ARG A 58 8.23 -0.13 -4.43
N ILE A 59 7.49 0.96 -4.23
CA ILE A 59 6.79 1.65 -5.34
C ILE A 59 7.09 3.15 -5.44
N GLY A 60 7.84 3.73 -4.51
CA GLY A 60 8.20 5.14 -4.56
C GLY A 60 9.53 5.47 -3.88
N ASN A 61 9.98 6.71 -4.09
CA ASN A 61 11.18 7.24 -3.44
C ASN A 61 10.92 7.63 -1.97
N ALA A 62 11.92 8.19 -1.30
CA ALA A 62 11.80 8.62 0.10
C ALA A 62 10.69 9.66 0.32
N ALA A 63 10.50 10.60 -0.62
CA ALA A 63 9.45 11.61 -0.53
C ALA A 63 8.05 10.97 -0.61
N PHE A 64 7.85 10.05 -1.54
CA PHE A 64 6.61 9.28 -1.65
C PHE A 64 6.34 8.44 -0.39
N ALA A 65 7.36 7.74 0.11
CA ALA A 65 7.25 6.92 1.32
C ALA A 65 6.83 7.75 2.55
N SER A 66 7.42 8.94 2.71
CA SER A 66 7.06 9.88 3.78
C SER A 66 5.63 10.40 3.64
N TYR A 67 5.26 10.82 2.42
CA TYR A 67 3.90 11.30 2.14
C TYR A 67 2.85 10.22 2.38
N TYR A 68 3.09 9.01 1.88
CA TYR A 68 2.17 7.89 2.05
C TYR A 68 1.95 7.57 3.53
N SER A 69 3.03 7.52 4.33
CA SER A 69 2.93 7.20 5.76
C SER A 69 2.10 8.24 6.53
N GLN A 70 2.11 9.50 6.10
CA GLN A 70 1.29 10.56 6.68
C GLN A 70 -0.17 10.49 6.22
N ALA A 71 -0.40 10.24 4.93
CA ALA A 71 -1.74 10.17 4.35
C ALA A 71 -2.50 8.90 4.76
N VAL A 72 -1.77 7.80 4.97
CA VAL A 72 -2.34 6.45 5.11
C VAL A 72 -1.65 5.65 6.24
N PRO A 73 -1.74 6.12 7.50
CA PRO A 73 -0.97 5.55 8.62
C PRO A 73 -1.36 4.12 8.99
N ASN A 74 -2.59 3.71 8.71
CA ASN A 74 -3.13 2.38 9.03
C ASN A 74 -2.78 1.32 7.96
N THR A 75 -1.50 1.24 7.60
CA THR A 75 -1.01 0.30 6.57
C THR A 75 0.02 -0.67 7.15
N PHE A 76 -0.20 -1.95 6.87
CA PHE A 76 0.67 -3.05 7.25
C PHE A 76 1.17 -3.76 6.01
N ARG A 77 2.49 -3.99 5.94
CA ARG A 77 3.12 -4.82 4.92
C ARG A 77 3.58 -6.12 5.55
N VAL A 78 2.94 -7.21 5.18
CA VAL A 78 3.35 -8.55 5.59
C VAL A 78 4.39 -9.06 4.60
N THR A 79 5.56 -9.45 5.10
CA THR A 79 6.66 -9.98 4.30
C THR A 79 7.13 -11.32 4.87
N HIS A 80 7.79 -12.12 4.05
CA HIS A 80 8.38 -13.39 4.46
C HIS A 80 9.90 -13.30 4.38
N GLY A 81 10.62 -13.90 5.33
CA GLY A 81 12.08 -13.79 5.43
C GLY A 81 12.83 -14.23 4.16
N HIS A 82 12.27 -15.22 3.44
CA HIS A 82 12.84 -15.74 2.19
C HIS A 82 12.23 -15.13 0.92
N ASP A 83 11.38 -14.11 1.03
CA ASP A 83 10.76 -13.44 -0.12
C ASP A 83 11.63 -12.30 -0.66
N LEU A 84 12.01 -12.42 -1.93
CA LEU A 84 12.80 -11.43 -2.65
C LEU A 84 11.96 -10.23 -3.13
N VAL A 85 10.64 -10.38 -3.29
CA VAL A 85 9.79 -9.34 -3.90
C VAL A 85 9.77 -8.03 -3.11
N PRO A 86 9.67 -8.02 -1.76
CA PRO A 86 9.84 -6.81 -0.96
C PRO A 86 11.19 -6.12 -1.18
N HIS A 87 12.21 -6.87 -1.58
CA HIS A 87 13.53 -6.34 -1.84
C HIS A 87 13.68 -5.72 -3.24
N LEU A 88 12.60 -5.64 -4.02
CA LEU A 88 12.58 -5.01 -5.34
C LEU A 88 11.88 -3.64 -5.32
N PRO A 89 12.29 -2.69 -6.19
CA PRO A 89 13.51 -2.69 -7.00
C PRO A 89 14.77 -2.71 -6.12
N SER A 90 15.86 -3.33 -6.58
CA SER A 90 17.09 -3.43 -5.78
C SER A 90 17.68 -2.05 -5.42
N TYR A 91 18.58 -2.07 -4.45
CA TYR A 91 19.29 -0.86 -4.04
C TYR A 91 20.41 -0.54 -5.04
N TYR A 92 20.37 0.65 -5.64
CA TYR A 92 21.40 1.10 -6.56
C TYR A 92 22.46 1.90 -5.80
N HIS A 93 23.56 1.27 -5.40
CA HIS A 93 24.65 1.93 -4.64
C HIS A 93 25.26 3.13 -5.37
N HIS A 94 25.32 3.09 -6.71
CA HIS A 94 25.90 4.14 -7.54
C HIS A 94 24.91 5.29 -7.83
N PHE A 95 23.61 5.12 -7.52
CA PHE A 95 22.56 6.10 -7.77
C PHE A 95 21.60 6.19 -6.57
N PRO A 96 22.08 6.63 -5.40
CA PRO A 96 21.28 6.67 -4.16
C PRO A 96 20.01 7.53 -4.29
N GLN A 97 20.03 8.57 -5.12
CA GLN A 97 18.88 9.43 -5.42
C GLN A 97 17.75 8.70 -6.18
N LYS A 98 18.02 7.57 -6.85
CA LYS A 98 17.02 6.76 -7.57
C LYS A 98 16.43 5.64 -6.70
N LYS A 99 16.64 5.71 -5.39
CA LYS A 99 16.33 4.60 -4.50
C LYS A 99 14.81 4.45 -4.24
N TYR A 100 14.41 3.20 -4.38
CA TYR A 100 13.28 2.47 -3.78
C TYR A 100 13.12 2.58 -2.25
N HIS A 101 12.08 3.19 -1.69
CA HIS A 101 11.79 3.12 -0.24
C HIS A 101 10.48 2.39 0.05
N HIS A 102 10.48 1.61 1.13
CA HIS A 102 9.27 1.05 1.74
C HIS A 102 8.59 2.05 2.67
N PHE A 103 7.32 1.78 2.91
CA PHE A 103 6.42 2.49 3.79
C PHE A 103 5.19 1.60 4.02
N PRO A 104 4.46 1.70 5.13
CA PRO A 104 4.87 1.97 6.50
C PRO A 104 5.12 0.60 7.18
N THR A 105 4.52 0.32 8.35
CA THR A 105 4.85 -0.81 9.24
C THR A 105 5.03 -2.15 8.53
N GLU A 106 6.19 -2.79 8.74
CA GLU A 106 6.50 -4.13 8.24
C GLU A 106 6.27 -5.19 9.32
N VAL A 107 5.62 -6.28 8.93
CA VAL A 107 5.41 -7.47 9.75
C VAL A 107 6.10 -8.64 9.04
N ILE A 108 7.22 -9.09 9.59
CA ILE A 108 8.04 -10.16 9.00
C ILE A 108 7.63 -11.50 9.59
N LEU A 109 7.29 -12.45 8.72
CA LEU A 109 7.10 -13.85 9.08
C LEU A 109 8.45 -14.58 8.96
N LEU A 110 8.87 -15.23 10.04
CA LEU A 110 10.10 -16.01 10.14
C LEU A 110 9.72 -17.47 10.41
N ASP A 111 10.35 -18.39 9.69
CA ASP A 111 10.30 -19.82 10.01
C ASP A 111 11.25 -20.09 11.19
N PHE A 112 10.79 -20.85 12.19
CA PHE A 112 11.58 -21.30 13.34
C PHE A 112 12.04 -22.75 13.17
#